data_AF-A0A268QUV9-F1
#
_entry.id   AF-A0A268QUV9-F1
#
_cell.length_a   1.000
_cell.length_b   1.000
_cell.length_c   1.000
_cell.angle_alpha   90.00
_cell.angle_beta   90.00
_cell.angle_gamma   90.00
#
_symmetry.space_group_name_H-M   'P 1'
#
loop_
_entity.id
_entity.type
_entity.pdbx_description
1 polymer ?
#
loop_
_entity_poly.entity_id
_entity_poly.type
_entity_poly.pdbx_seq_one_letter_code
_entity_poly.pdbx_strand_id
1 'polypeptide(L)' 'VHFNSSRTGVRLIGPAPHWTREDGGEAGLHPSNIHDNAYAVGTLDLTGDMPILLGPDGPSLGGFVCPVTT' A
#
# COMPACT_ATOMS: atom_id res chain seq x y z
N VAL A 1 9.49 -1.92 12.16
CA VAL A 1 8.34 -2.85 12.01
C VAL A 1 7.30 -2.50 13.05
N HIS A 2 6.05 -2.31 12.64
CA HIS A 2 4.95 -1.95 13.53
C HIS A 2 4.33 -3.20 14.18
N PHE A 3 3.84 -3.09 15.42
CA PHE A 3 3.32 -4.24 16.18
C PHE A 3 2.09 -4.88 15.53
N ASN A 4 1.31 -4.12 14.76
CA ASN A 4 0.15 -4.61 14.01
C ASN A 4 0.56 -5.28 12.67
N SER A 5 1.47 -6.25 12.75
CA SER A 5 1.94 -7.05 11.61
C SER A 5 1.48 -8.49 11.76
N SER A 6 1.14 -9.15 10.64
CA SER A 6 0.68 -10.53 10.63
C SER A 6 1.02 -11.22 9.30
N ARG A 7 0.50 -12.44 9.07
CA ARG A 7 0.67 -13.16 7.80
C ARG A 7 0.06 -12.46 6.59
N THR A 8 -0.89 -11.54 6.81
CA THR A 8 -1.47 -10.71 5.74
C THR A 8 -0.49 -9.64 5.25
N GLY A 9 0.46 -9.23 6.10
CA GLY A 9 1.48 -8.27 5.75
C GLY A 9 2.20 -7.68 6.95
N VAL A 10 3.37 -7.12 6.67
CA VAL A 10 4.24 -6.49 7.66
C VAL A 10 4.14 -4.98 7.51
N ARG A 11 3.58 -4.31 8.52
CA ARG A 11 3.47 -2.85 8.55
C ARG A 11 4.81 -2.23 8.90
N LEU A 12 5.22 -1.21 8.15
CA LEU A 12 6.52 -0.55 8.31
C LEU A 12 6.35 0.81 8.97
N ILE A 13 7.30 1.17 9.83
CA ILE A 13 7.37 2.53 10.42
C ILE A 13 8.52 3.22 9.71
N GLY A 14 8.27 4.39 9.15
CA GLY A 14 9.24 5.12 8.34
C GLY A 14 8.74 6.52 7.97
N PRO A 15 9.51 7.23 7.11
CA PRO A 15 9.09 8.52 6.59
C PRO A 15 7.83 8.38 5.74
N ALA A 16 6.97 9.40 5.78
CA ALA A 16 5.82 9.48 4.88
C ALA A 16 6.30 9.66 3.43
N PRO A 17 5.62 9.04 2.44
CA PRO A 17 5.94 9.26 1.03
C PRO A 17 5.72 10.73 0.65
N HIS A 18 6.55 11.23 -0.27
CA HIS A 18 6.26 12.50 -0.94
C HIS A 18 5.43 12.23 -2.19
N TRP A 19 4.18 12.68 -2.16
CA TRP A 19 3.24 12.45 -3.25
C TRP A 19 3.40 13.49 -4.35
N THR A 20 3.33 13.05 -5.62
CA THR A 20 3.44 13.92 -6.79
C THR A 20 2.11 14.54 -7.21
N ARG A 21 1.00 14.06 -6.65
CA ARG A 21 -0.36 14.48 -6.98
C ARG A 21 -1.12 14.84 -5.71
N GLU A 22 -2.09 15.73 -5.85
CA GLU A 22 -2.86 16.27 -4.72
C GLU A 22 -3.92 15.29 -4.21
N ASP A 23 -4.50 14.46 -5.08
CA ASP A 23 -5.53 13.49 -4.73
C ASP A 23 -5.58 12.27 -5.67
N GLY A 24 -6.47 11.34 -5.37
CA GLY A 24 -6.78 10.16 -6.18
C GLY A 24 -7.97 10.24 -7.12
N GLY A 25 -8.59 11.41 -7.23
CA GLY A 25 -9.78 11.61 -8.04
C GLY A 25 -10.88 10.62 -7.68
N GLU A 26 -11.48 10.02 -8.71
CA GLU A 26 -12.57 9.04 -8.57
C GLU A 26 -12.17 7.76 -7.82
N ALA A 27 -10.88 7.46 -7.70
CA ALA A 27 -10.39 6.33 -6.90
C ALA A 27 -10.29 6.63 -5.40
N GLY A 28 -10.57 7.87 -4.99
CA GLY A 28 -10.59 8.34 -3.60
C GLY A 28 -9.57 9.44 -3.34
N LEU A 29 -9.81 10.27 -2.32
CA LEU A 29 -9.09 11.55 -2.16
C LEU A 29 -7.60 11.46 -1.79
N HIS A 30 -7.12 10.35 -1.20
CA HIS A 30 -5.71 10.27 -0.83
C HIS A 30 -4.81 10.06 -2.07
N PRO A 31 -3.65 10.74 -2.18
CA PRO A 31 -2.73 10.59 -3.32
C PRO A 31 -2.21 9.17 -3.57
N SER A 32 -2.28 8.27 -2.59
CA SER A 32 -1.94 6.85 -2.76
C SER A 32 -2.98 6.08 -3.57
N ASN A 33 -4.21 6.61 -3.74
CA ASN A 33 -5.35 5.84 -4.24
C ASN A 33 -5.35 5.70 -5.76
N ILE A 34 -5.31 4.48 -6.28
CA ILE A 34 -5.51 4.19 -7.70
C ILE A 34 -6.80 3.41 -7.88
N HIS A 35 -7.33 3.38 -9.10
CA HIS A 35 -8.39 2.44 -9.42
C HIS A 35 -7.92 1.02 -9.10
N ASP A 36 -8.80 0.25 -8.44
CA ASP A 36 -8.47 -1.07 -7.94
C ASP A 36 -7.76 -1.93 -8.98
N ASN A 37 -6.60 -2.46 -8.59
CA ASN A 37 -5.80 -3.35 -9.41
C ASN A 37 -5.32 -4.56 -8.61
N ALA A 38 -4.88 -5.59 -9.33
CA ALA A 38 -4.35 -6.79 -8.70
C ALA A 38 -2.97 -6.50 -8.07
N TYR A 39 -2.78 -6.96 -6.84
CA TYR A 39 -1.52 -6.90 -6.13
C TYR A 39 -0.69 -8.16 -6.35
N ALA A 40 0.63 -7.98 -6.39
CA ALA A 40 1.58 -9.07 -6.29
C ALA A 40 1.87 -9.39 -4.81
N VAL A 41 1.97 -10.67 -4.47
CA VAL A 41 2.49 -11.10 -3.16
C VAL A 41 3.92 -10.56 -3.00
N GLY A 42 4.26 -10.02 -1.83
CA GLY A 42 5.56 -9.40 -1.60
C GLY A 42 5.69 -7.97 -2.13
N THR A 43 4.61 -7.38 -2.64
CA THR A 43 4.61 -5.95 -2.99
C THR A 43 4.59 -5.07 -1.74
N LEU A 44 5.19 -3.89 -1.84
CA LEU A 44 5.03 -2.84 -0.84
C LEU A 44 3.79 -2.02 -1.19
N ASP A 45 2.70 -2.22 -0.46
CA ASP A 45 1.46 -1.46 -0.60
C ASP A 45 1.51 -0.18 0.25
N LEU A 46 1.18 0.98 -0.33
CA LEU A 46 1.10 2.25 0.39
C LEU A 46 -0.35 2.56 0.74
N THR A 47 -0.84 1.95 1.83
CA THR A 47 -2.19 2.17 2.36
C THR A 47 -2.29 3.56 3.03
N GLY A 48 -2.42 4.60 2.20
CA GLY A 48 -2.18 5.98 2.63
C GLY A 48 -0.69 6.23 2.83
N ASP A 49 -0.33 6.92 3.93
CA ASP A 49 1.06 7.19 4.28
C ASP A 49 1.74 6.06 5.07
N MET A 50 1.04 4.94 5.30
CA MET A 50 1.55 3.78 6.04
C MET A 50 1.90 2.62 5.09
N PRO A 51 3.18 2.25 4.94
CA PRO A 51 3.58 1.14 4.08
C PRO A 51 3.30 -0.22 4.70
N ILE A 52 2.88 -1.18 3.89
CA ILE A 52 2.69 -2.59 4.25
C ILE A 52 3.35 -3.49 3.20
N LEU A 53 4.29 -4.34 3.61
CA LEU A 53 4.78 -5.41 2.75
C LEU A 53 3.76 -6.55 2.75
N LEU A 54 3.09 -6.80 1.63
CA LEU A 54 2.01 -7.79 1.56
C LEU A 54 2.55 -9.21 1.69
N GLY A 55 1.97 -9.95 2.65
CA GLY A 55 2.31 -11.33 2.91
C GLY A 55 1.54 -12.31 2.02
N PRO A 56 1.79 -13.63 2.17
CA PRO A 56 1.12 -14.66 1.40
C PRO A 56 -0.39 -14.76 1.70
N ASP A 57 -0.83 -14.31 2.88
CA ASP A 57 -2.26 -14.21 3.23
C ASP A 57 -2.79 -12.78 2.99
N GLY A 58 -2.04 -11.96 2.24
CA GLY A 58 -2.37 -10.57 1.96
C GLY A 58 -3.51 -10.41 0.95
N PRO A 59 -4.05 -9.19 0.82
CA PRO A 59 -5.05 -8.88 -0.19
C PRO A 59 -4.50 -9.06 -1.61
N SER A 60 -5.34 -9.51 -2.53
CA SER A 60 -5.00 -9.71 -3.94
C SER A 60 -5.50 -8.60 -4.87
N LEU A 61 -6.50 -7.82 -4.45
CA LEU A 61 -7.05 -6.66 -5.17
C LEU A 61 -7.13 -5.49 -4.18
N GLY A 62 -6.69 -4.31 -4.59
CA GLY A 62 -6.83 -3.11 -3.79
C GLY A 62 -6.57 -1.83 -4.59
N GLY A 63 -6.89 -0.70 -3.97
CA GLY A 63 -6.88 0.61 -4.60
C GLY A 63 -5.69 1.49 -4.21
N PHE A 64 -4.55 0.92 -3.85
CA PHE A 64 -3.37 1.68 -3.41
C PHE A 64 -2.14 1.37 -4.28
N VAL A 65 -1.29 2.38 -4.47
CA VAL A 65 -0.07 2.22 -5.26
C VAL A 65 0.93 1.24 -4.63
N CYS A 66 1.63 0.52 -5.49
CA CYS A 66 2.63 -0.49 -5.15
C CYS A 66 3.96 -0.20 -5.86
N PRO A 67 4.90 0.57 -5.26
CA PRO A 67 6.11 1.01 -5.95
C PRO A 67 7.20 -0.05 -6.14
N VAL A 68 7.19 -1.15 -5.37
CA VAL A 68 8.22 -2.19 -5.43
C VAL A 68 7.67 -3.56 -5.08
N THR A 69 8.25 -4.60 -5.66
CA THR A 69 7.95 -6.01 -5.35
C THR A 69 9.26 -6.76 -5.14
N THR A 70 9.29 -7.66 -4.16
CA THR A 70 10.45 -8.50 -3.82
C THR A 70 10.45 -9.85 -4.52
#